data_AF-A0A7V3ZST0-F1
#
_entry.id   AF-A0A7V3ZST0-F1
#
_cell.length_a   1.000
_cell.length_b   1.000
_cell.length_c   1.000
_cell.angle_alpha   90.00
_cell.angle_beta   90.00
_cell.angle_gamma   90.00
#
_symmetry.space_group_name_H-M   'P 1'
#
loop_
_entity.id
_entity.type
_entity.pdbx_description
1 polymer ?
#
loop_
_entity_poly.entity_id
_entity_poly.type
_entity_poly.pdbx_seq_one_letter_code
_entity_poly.pdbx_strand_id
1 'polypeptide(L)'
;MDFKKWFLKRIIRKKKRIKGFLDGIDGQYIFGWAWDPENPEKRLEVLVYVDGEPVAEGVADLYREDLERAGIGDGRHGFRIKLPEKLFKRDINYTEIEIALYEKKSFRLINQKKVILPM
;
A
#
# COMPACT_ATOMS: atom_id res chain seq x y z
N MET A 1 -0.64 -42.70 -10.98
CA MET A 1 0.21 -41.50 -11.09
C MET A 1 -0.70 -40.34 -11.47
N ASP A 2 -1.02 -39.47 -10.51
CA ASP A 2 -2.23 -38.64 -10.58
C ASP A 2 -1.94 -37.28 -11.24
N PHE A 3 -2.19 -37.21 -12.55
CA PHE A 3 -1.97 -36.02 -13.39
C PHE A 3 -2.76 -34.80 -12.88
N LYS A 4 -3.92 -35.02 -12.24
CA LYS A 4 -4.70 -33.95 -11.58
C LYS A 4 -3.94 -33.32 -10.42
N LYS A 5 -3.24 -34.11 -9.58
CA LYS A 5 -2.43 -33.56 -8.46
C LYS A 5 -1.28 -32.69 -8.96
N TRP A 6 -0.64 -33.08 -10.07
CA TRP A 6 0.44 -32.28 -10.68
C TRP A 6 -0.09 -30.99 -11.33
N PHE A 7 -1.21 -31.08 -12.05
CA PHE A 7 -1.83 -29.93 -12.73
C PHE A 7 -2.42 -28.90 -11.75
N LEU A 8 -3.07 -29.36 -10.67
CA LEU A 8 -3.58 -28.50 -9.60
C LEU A 8 -2.46 -27.73 -8.89
N LYS A 9 -1.29 -28.36 -8.69
CA LYS A 9 -0.12 -27.70 -8.09
C LYS A 9 0.43 -26.55 -8.94
N ARG A 10 0.26 -26.61 -10.28
CA ARG A 10 0.70 -25.57 -11.23
C ARG A 10 -0.29 -24.41 -11.39
N ILE A 11 -1.58 -24.64 -11.15
CA ILE A 11 -2.64 -23.61 -11.26
C ILE A 11 -2.83 -22.84 -9.94
N ILE A 12 -2.42 -23.38 -8.80
CA ILE A 12 -2.42 -22.65 -7.52
C ILE A 12 -1.16 -21.78 -7.45
N ARG A 13 -1.12 -20.70 -8.23
CA ARG A 13 -0.20 -19.59 -7.96
C ARG A 13 -0.67 -18.96 -6.66
N LYS A 14 -0.10 -19.42 -5.54
CA LYS A 14 -0.42 -18.95 -4.17
C LYS A 14 -0.54 -17.43 -4.24
N LYS A 15 -1.76 -16.92 -4.05
CA LYS A 15 -2.06 -15.48 -4.16
C LYS A 15 -1.23 -14.81 -3.07
N LYS A 16 -0.01 -14.33 -3.37
CA LYS A 16 0.82 -13.68 -2.33
C LYS A 16 -0.02 -12.54 -1.77
N ARG A 17 -0.40 -12.67 -0.50
CA ARG A 17 -1.29 -11.75 0.17
C ARG A 17 -0.43 -10.69 0.82
N ILE A 18 0.01 -9.73 0.02
CA ILE A 18 0.50 -8.48 0.58
C ILE A 18 -0.66 -7.87 1.34
N LYS A 19 -0.42 -7.51 2.59
CA LYS A 19 -1.36 -6.83 3.45
C LYS A 19 -0.94 -5.37 3.57
N GLY A 20 -1.90 -4.50 3.79
CA GLY A 20 -1.61 -3.11 4.07
C GLY A 20 -2.87 -2.33 4.32
N PHE A 21 -2.67 -1.14 4.86
CA PHE A 21 -3.74 -0.23 5.17
C PHE A 21 -3.31 1.20 4.88
N LEU A 22 -4.27 1.99 4.42
CA LEU A 22 -4.13 3.41 4.21
C LEU A 22 -4.78 4.13 5.39
N ASP A 23 -3.96 4.64 6.31
CA ASP A 23 -4.46 5.30 7.51
C ASP A 23 -5.09 6.64 7.15
N GLY A 24 -4.41 7.43 6.32
CA GLY A 24 -4.95 8.70 5.84
C GLY A 24 -3.90 9.63 5.25
N ILE A 25 -4.27 10.91 5.20
CA ILE A 25 -3.42 12.02 4.78
C ILE A 25 -3.32 13.00 5.93
N ASP A 26 -2.09 13.47 6.20
CA ASP A 26 -1.74 14.48 7.19
C ASP A 26 -0.87 15.54 6.51
N GLY A 27 -1.44 16.73 6.31
CA GLY A 27 -0.86 17.77 5.46
C GLY A 27 -0.62 17.25 4.04
N GLN A 28 0.64 17.29 3.59
CA GLN A 28 1.06 16.77 2.28
C GLN A 28 1.53 15.31 2.33
N TYR A 29 1.32 14.58 3.44
CA TYR A 29 1.81 13.23 3.59
C TYR A 29 0.69 12.22 3.62
N ILE A 30 0.80 11.21 2.78
CA ILE A 30 0.01 9.99 2.88
C ILE A 30 0.76 8.98 3.74
N PHE A 31 0.05 8.29 4.63
CA PHE A 31 0.66 7.34 5.55
C PHE A 31 -0.20 6.10 5.76
N GLY A 32 0.46 5.04 6.18
CA GLY A 32 -0.12 3.71 6.26
C GLY A 32 0.93 2.67 6.58
N TRP A 33 0.62 1.42 6.23
CA TRP A 33 1.57 0.32 6.32
C TRP A 33 1.36 -0.70 5.20
N ALA A 34 2.43 -1.43 4.87
CA ALA A 34 2.43 -2.49 3.89
C ALA A 34 3.40 -3.60 4.29
N TRP A 35 2.93 -4.85 4.28
CA TRP A 35 3.66 -6.01 4.77
C TRP A 35 3.42 -7.25 3.91
N ASP A 36 4.49 -8.00 3.64
CA ASP A 36 4.41 -9.33 3.03
C ASP A 36 4.62 -10.41 4.11
N PRO A 37 3.55 -11.09 4.57
CA PRO A 37 3.68 -12.14 5.59
C PRO A 37 4.47 -13.36 5.10
N GLU A 38 4.66 -13.52 3.78
CA GLU A 38 5.51 -14.59 3.25
C GLU A 38 7.00 -14.20 3.23
N ASN A 39 7.31 -12.91 3.39
CA ASN A 39 8.66 -12.37 3.42
C ASN A 39 8.73 -11.26 4.50
N PRO A 40 8.62 -11.59 5.80
CA PRO A 40 8.39 -10.61 6.85
C PRO A 40 9.53 -9.59 7.01
N GLU A 41 10.77 -9.95 6.66
CA GLU A 41 11.92 -9.02 6.67
C GLU A 41 11.92 -8.03 5.49
N LYS A 42 11.08 -8.27 4.47
CA LYS A 42 11.07 -7.45 3.27
C LYS A 42 10.36 -6.12 3.54
N ARG A 43 11.06 -5.02 3.29
CA ARG A 43 10.46 -3.68 3.18
C ARG A 43 9.88 -3.52 1.79
N LEU A 44 8.59 -3.21 1.72
CA LEU A 44 7.89 -3.10 0.45
C LEU A 44 8.06 -1.68 -0.11
N GLU A 45 8.50 -1.59 -1.36
CA GLU A 45 8.30 -0.38 -2.15
C GLU A 45 6.82 -0.28 -2.52
N VAL A 46 6.20 0.85 -2.20
CA VAL A 46 4.80 1.13 -2.45
C VAL A 46 4.65 2.27 -3.46
N LEU A 47 3.67 2.15 -4.33
CA LEU A 47 3.26 3.19 -5.27
C LEU A 47 1.92 3.77 -4.84
N VAL A 48 1.81 5.09 -4.89
CA VAL A 48 0.59 5.82 -4.61
C VAL A 48 0.01 6.32 -5.92
N TYR A 49 -1.24 5.94 -6.16
CA TYR A 49 -2.04 6.41 -7.28
C TYR A 49 -3.15 7.31 -6.77
N VAL A 50 -3.45 8.37 -7.51
CA VAL A 50 -4.59 9.25 -7.30
C VAL A 50 -5.38 9.29 -8.59
N ASP A 51 -6.65 8.90 -8.55
CA ASP A 51 -7.56 8.82 -9.70
C ASP A 51 -6.96 8.06 -10.89
N GLY A 52 -6.25 6.95 -10.60
CA GLY A 52 -5.63 6.10 -11.61
C GLY A 52 -4.25 6.56 -12.11
N GLU A 53 -3.76 7.72 -11.67
CA GLU A 53 -2.45 8.25 -12.05
C GLU A 53 -1.40 8.04 -10.94
N PRO A 54 -0.18 7.56 -11.26
CA PRO A 54 0.88 7.44 -10.28
C PRO A 54 1.40 8.82 -9.86
N VAL A 55 1.37 9.12 -8.55
CA VAL A 55 1.74 10.45 -8.03
C VAL A 55 2.96 10.44 -7.12
N ALA A 56 3.22 9.33 -6.42
CA ALA A 56 4.33 9.21 -5.49
C ALA A 56 4.70 7.75 -5.24
N GLU A 57 5.89 7.54 -4.67
CA GLU A 57 6.35 6.23 -4.22
C GLU A 57 7.20 6.36 -2.95
N GLY A 58 7.37 5.25 -2.25
CA GLY A 58 8.22 5.20 -1.06
C GLY A 58 8.39 3.77 -0.53
N VAL A 59 9.12 3.65 0.57
CA VAL A 59 9.40 2.36 1.22
C VAL A 59 8.59 2.25 2.51
N ALA A 60 8.03 1.07 2.76
CA ALA A 60 7.39 0.72 4.02
C ALA A 60 8.43 0.14 4.99
N ASP A 61 9.20 1.02 5.63
CA ASP A 61 10.31 0.72 6.55
C ASP A 61 10.25 1.46 7.89
N LEU A 62 9.24 2.32 8.09
CA LEU A 62 9.07 3.08 9.32
C LEU A 62 8.58 2.15 10.44
N TYR A 63 9.25 2.25 11.59
CA TYR A 63 8.82 1.54 12.80
C TYR A 63 7.54 2.12 13.36
N ARG A 64 6.65 1.23 13.78
CA ARG A 64 5.38 1.53 14.40
C ARG A 64 5.10 0.50 15.49
N GLU A 65 5.01 0.96 16.74
CA GLU A 65 4.76 0.11 17.90
C GLU A 65 3.42 -0.64 17.78
N ASP A 66 2.39 0.00 17.21
CA ASP A 66 1.08 -0.61 16.99
C ASP A 66 1.15 -1.80 16.01
N LEU A 67 2.02 -1.73 15.00
CA LEU A 67 2.23 -2.85 14.07
C LEU A 67 2.94 -4.02 14.73
N GLU A 68 3.97 -3.75 15.53
CA GLU A 68 4.68 -4.80 16.28
C GLU A 68 3.73 -5.50 17.27
N ARG A 69 2.95 -4.73 18.05
CA ARG A 69 1.95 -5.26 18.98
C ARG A 69 0.86 -6.08 18.27
N ALA A 70 0.54 -5.75 17.02
CA ALA A 70 -0.40 -6.50 16.19
C ALA A 70 0.21 -7.75 15.50
N GLY A 71 1.50 -8.03 15.71
CA GLY A 71 2.21 -9.16 15.09
C GLY A 71 2.50 -8.96 13.60
N ILE A 72 2.59 -7.71 13.14
CA ILE A 72 2.94 -7.36 11.76
C ILE A 72 4.46 -7.20 11.67
N GLY A 73 5.13 -8.29 11.31
CA GLY A 73 6.59 -8.34 11.17
C GLY A 73 7.32 -7.88 12.43
N ASP A 74 8.32 -7.03 12.25
CA ASP A 74 9.10 -6.37 13.32
C ASP A 74 8.62 -4.93 13.59
N GLY A 75 7.39 -4.60 13.19
CA GLY A 75 6.84 -3.25 13.27
C GLY A 75 7.40 -2.25 12.26
N ARG A 76 8.43 -2.60 11.47
CA ARG A 76 9.05 -1.72 10.46
C ARG A 76 8.40 -1.87 9.09
N HIS A 77 7.10 -1.65 9.07
CA HIS A 77 6.26 -1.78 7.87
C HIS A 77 5.37 -0.56 7.63
N GLY A 78 5.57 0.52 8.40
CA GLY A 78 4.91 1.79 8.16
C GLY A 78 5.54 2.55 6.99
N PHE A 79 4.76 3.39 6.33
CA PHE A 79 5.25 4.37 5.37
C PHE A 79 4.68 5.75 5.66
N ARG A 80 5.42 6.79 5.26
CA ARG A 80 4.95 8.17 5.22
C ARG A 80 5.56 8.83 3.98
N ILE A 81 4.74 9.11 2.99
CA ILE A 81 5.16 9.50 1.64
C ILE A 81 4.65 10.91 1.36
N LYS A 82 5.54 11.79 0.89
CA LYS A 82 5.15 13.14 0.50
C LYS A 82 4.43 13.08 -0.84
N LEU A 83 3.23 13.64 -0.88
CA LEU A 83 2.43 13.82 -2.08
C LEU A 83 2.84 15.12 -2.81
N PRO A 84 2.75 15.16 -4.15
CA PRO A 84 3.00 16.38 -4.92
C PRO A 84 2.08 17.53 -4.51
N GLU A 85 2.63 18.73 -4.36
CA GLU A 85 1.87 19.92 -3.93
C GLU A 85 0.71 20.27 -4.86
N LYS A 86 0.82 19.92 -6.15
CA LYS A 86 -0.24 20.10 -7.17
C LYS A 86 -1.56 19.40 -6.83
N LEU A 87 -1.55 18.43 -5.91
CA LEU A 87 -2.74 17.74 -5.42
C LEU A 87 -3.50 18.51 -4.34
N PHE A 88 -2.92 19.57 -3.78
CA PHE A 88 -3.50 20.34 -2.67
C PHE A 88 -3.66 21.82 -3.04
N LYS A 89 -4.17 22.10 -4.24
CA LYS A 89 -4.39 23.48 -4.66
C LYS A 89 -5.24 24.22 -3.61
N ARG A 90 -4.92 25.50 -3.41
CA ARG A 90 -5.51 26.35 -2.36
C ARG A 90 -6.95 26.79 -2.66
N ASP A 91 -7.71 25.98 -3.38
CA ASP A 91 -9.13 26.23 -3.52
C ASP A 91 -9.87 25.71 -2.28
N ILE A 92 -10.96 26.38 -1.92
CA ILE A 92 -11.84 25.99 -0.80
C ILE A 92 -12.76 24.81 -1.14
N ASN A 93 -12.62 24.25 -2.36
CA ASN A 93 -13.45 23.17 -2.84
C ASN A 93 -12.89 21.82 -2.40
N TYR A 94 -13.76 20.96 -1.91
CA TYR A 94 -13.41 19.61 -1.50
C TYR A 94 -13.81 18.65 -2.61
N THR A 95 -12.87 17.84 -3.08
CA THR A 95 -13.11 16.83 -4.12
C THR A 95 -12.88 15.43 -3.56
N GLU A 96 -13.76 14.49 -3.92
CA GLU A 96 -13.56 13.06 -3.67
C GLU A 96 -12.58 12.52 -4.71
N ILE A 97 -11.44 11.99 -4.24
CA ILE A 97 -10.44 11.31 -5.05
C ILE A 97 -10.32 9.85 -4.63
N GLU A 98 -9.96 8.98 -5.57
CA GLU A 98 -9.59 7.62 -5.27
C GLU A 98 -8.08 7.52 -5.05
N ILE A 99 -7.68 6.97 -3.92
CA ILE A 99 -6.29 6.67 -3.62
C ILE A 99 -6.11 5.16 -3.62
N ALA A 100 -5.13 4.69 -4.39
CA ALA A 100 -4.75 3.29 -4.44
C ALA A 100 -3.27 3.10 -4.12
N LEU A 101 -2.98 2.10 -3.30
CA LEU A 101 -1.64 1.70 -2.88
C LEU A 101 -1.28 0.39 -3.55
N TYR A 102 -0.16 0.33 -4.25
CA TYR A 102 0.34 -0.87 -4.91
C TYR A 102 1.71 -1.27 -4.41
N GLU A 103 2.04 -2.56 -4.45
CA GLU A 103 3.43 -3.02 -4.33
C GLU A 103 4.13 -2.86 -5.67
N LYS A 104 5.24 -2.14 -5.70
CA LYS A 104 5.91 -1.71 -6.93
C LYS A 104 6.40 -2.86 -7.79
N LYS A 105 7.00 -3.90 -7.18
CA LYS A 105 7.65 -5.00 -7.90
C LYS A 105 6.67 -5.81 -8.76
N SER A 106 5.45 -6.00 -8.28
CA SER A 106 4.45 -6.84 -8.94
C SER A 106 3.17 -6.10 -9.32
N PHE A 107 3.12 -4.77 -9.11
CA PHE A 107 1.96 -3.91 -9.34
C PHE A 107 0.68 -4.49 -8.72
N ARG A 108 0.81 -5.08 -7.53
CA ARG A 108 -0.34 -5.67 -6.82
C ARG A 108 -1.00 -4.62 -5.95
N LEU A 109 -2.30 -4.44 -6.14
CA LEU A 109 -3.10 -3.61 -5.26
C LEU A 109 -3.03 -4.13 -3.82
N ILE A 110 -2.65 -3.26 -2.90
CA ILE A 110 -2.56 -3.50 -1.46
C ILE A 110 -3.84 -3.00 -0.79
N ASN A 111 -4.23 -1.76 -1.08
CA ASN A 111 -5.39 -1.09 -0.50
C ASN A 111 -5.87 0.02 -1.45
N GLN A 112 -7.16 0.33 -1.42
CA GLN A 112 -7.73 1.50 -2.11
C GLN A 112 -8.83 2.13 -1.27
N LYS A 113 -8.93 3.45 -1.30
CA LYS A 113 -9.90 4.21 -0.51
C LYS A 113 -10.23 5.53 -1.21
N LYS A 114 -11.51 5.91 -1.14
CA LYS A 114 -11.95 7.27 -1.49
C LYS A 114 -11.65 8.24 -0.35
N VAL A 115 -11.06 9.37 -0.66
CA VAL A 115 -10.67 10.41 0.31
C VAL A 115 -11.14 11.77 -0.21
N ILE A 116 -11.58 12.63 0.70
CA ILE A 116 -11.97 14.00 0.37
C ILE A 116 -10.79 14.92 0.68
N LEU A 117 -10.30 15.67 -0.31
CA LEU A 117 -9.21 16.63 -0.15
C LEU A 117 -9.61 18.03 -0.63
N PRO A 118 -9.05 19.11 -0.05
CA PRO A 118 -9.15 20.45 -0.61
C PRO A 118 -8.31 20.52 -1.89
N MET A 119 -8.96 20.75 -3.03
CA MET A 119 -8.39 20.79 -4.37
C MET A 119 -8.92 21.96 -5.20
#